data_AF-S1QDN1-F1
#
_entry.id   AF-S1QDN1-F1
#
_cell.length_a   1.000
_cell.length_b   1.000
_cell.length_c   1.000
_cell.angle_alpha   90.00
_cell.angle_beta   90.00
_cell.angle_gamma   90.00
#
_symmetry.space_group_name_H-M   'P 1'
#
loop_
_entity.id
_entity.type
_entity.pdbx_description
1 polymer ?
#
loop_
_entity_poly.entity_id
_entity_poly.type
_entity_poly.pdbx_seq_one_letter_code
_entity_poly.pdbx_strand_id
1 'polypeptide(L)' 'METLSTNLQLARLVGVQGTPATIIGDEMIPGAVSWETLEAVVKEKLAVAHAQ' A
#
# COMPACT_ATOMS: atom_id res chain seq x y z
N MET A 1 24.03 0.27 -0.66
CA MET A 1 23.50 0.03 0.69
C MET A 1 22.46 1.09 1.09
N GLU A 2 22.58 2.33 0.63
CA GLU A 2 21.63 3.41 0.90
C GLU A 2 20.17 3.06 0.54
N THR A 3 19.90 2.57 -0.67
CA THR A 3 18.54 2.21 -1.12
C THR A 3 17.82 1.23 -0.18
N LEU A 4 18.54 0.23 0.33
CA LEU A 4 17.96 -0.74 1.27
C LEU A 4 17.59 -0.06 2.60
N SER A 5 18.48 0.80 3.12
CA SER A 5 18.22 1.56 4.33
C SER A 5 17.01 2.47 4.17
N THR A 6 16.94 3.19 3.05
CA THR A 6 15.81 4.09 2.73
C THR A 6 14.50 3.31 2.64
N ASN A 7 14.48 2.17 1.96
CA ASN A 7 13.28 1.34 1.85
C ASN A 7 12.81 0.83 3.22
N LEU A 8 13.72 0.41 4.09
CA LEU A 8 13.38 -0.05 5.44
C LEU A 8 12.90 1.10 6.34
N GLN A 9 13.46 2.30 6.17
CA GLN A 9 12.99 3.51 6.88
C GLN A 9 11.58 3.88 6.43
N LEU A 10 11.32 3.89 5.12
CA LEU A 10 9.99 4.14 4.57
C LEU A 10 9.00 3.10 5.08
N ALA A 11 9.31 1.80 4.99
CA ALA A 11 8.44 0.72 5.46
C ALA A 11 8.05 0.89 6.95
N ARG A 12 8.98 1.30 7.82
CA ARG A 12 8.67 1.61 9.22
C ARG A 12 7.81 2.86 9.36
N LEU A 13 8.10 3.91 8.60
CA LEU A 13 7.36 5.17 8.64
C LEU A 13 5.89 4.99 8.24
N VAL A 14 5.63 4.17 7.22
CA VAL A 14 4.26 3.88 6.77
C VAL A 14 3.57 2.79 7.61
N GLY A 15 4.26 2.19 8.59
CA GLY A 15 3.66 1.23 9.52
C GLY A 15 3.57 -0.22 9.01
N VAL A 16 4.41 -0.62 8.03
CA VAL A 16 4.47 -2.01 7.58
C VAL A 16 5.06 -2.88 8.70
N GLN A 17 4.23 -3.81 9.22
CA GLN A 17 4.59 -4.73 10.31
C GLN A 17 4.89 -6.17 9.85
N GLY A 18 4.61 -6.50 8.59
CA GLY A 18 4.83 -7.82 8.00
C GLY A 18 4.67 -7.79 6.49
N THR A 19 5.13 -8.84 5.80
CA THR A 19 5.06 -8.96 4.34
C THR A 19 4.21 -10.18 3.93
N PRO A 20 3.53 -10.12 2.76
CA PRO A 20 3.39 -8.95 1.88
C PRO A 20 2.49 -7.87 2.51
N ALA A 21 2.73 -6.61 2.14
CA ALA A 21 1.88 -5.47 2.47
C ALA A 21 1.82 -4.54 1.26
N THR A 22 0.65 -4.02 0.95
CA THR A 22 0.38 -3.21 -0.25
C THR A 22 -0.20 -1.87 0.18
N ILE A 23 0.26 -0.78 -0.43
CA ILE A 23 -0.24 0.58 -0.17
C ILE A 23 -0.86 1.12 -1.45
N ILE A 24 -2.09 1.61 -1.37
CA ILE A 24 -2.86 2.17 -2.48
C ILE A 24 -3.42 3.52 -2.05
N GLY A 25 -2.84 4.60 -2.58
CA GLY A 25 -3.15 5.94 -2.09
C GLY A 25 -2.75 6.09 -0.62
N ASP A 26 -3.74 6.33 0.23
CA ASP A 26 -3.62 6.43 1.68
C ASP A 26 -4.00 5.15 2.44
N GLU A 27 -4.42 4.10 1.74
CA GLU A 27 -4.84 2.82 2.33
C GLU A 27 -3.68 1.82 2.38
N MET A 28 -3.56 1.11 3.51
CA MET A 28 -2.64 -0.02 3.66
C MET A 28 -3.42 -1.33 3.78
N ILE A 29 -3.12 -2.27 2.90
CA ILE A 29 -3.62 -3.65 2.95
C ILE A 29 -2.52 -4.56 3.53
N PRO A 30 -2.69 -5.07 4.76
CA PRO A 30 -1.76 -6.03 5.34
C PRO A 30 -2.01 -7.44 4.80
N GLY A 31 -0.94 -8.17 4.48
CA GLY A 31 -1.02 -9.55 4.02
C GLY A 31 -1.38 -9.67 2.54
N ALA A 32 -1.46 -10.93 2.09
CA ALA A 32 -1.94 -11.24 0.75
C ALA A 32 -3.47 -11.28 0.76
N VAL A 33 -4.09 -10.58 -0.19
CA VAL A 33 -5.54 -10.59 -0.41
C VAL A 33 -5.85 -11.16 -1.78
N SER A 34 -7.13 -11.50 -2.01
CA SER A 34 -7.59 -11.94 -3.32
C SER A 34 -7.50 -10.81 -4.35
N TRP A 35 -7.48 -11.18 -5.64
CA TRP A 35 -7.46 -10.21 -6.73
C TRP A 35 -8.69 -9.29 -6.69
N GLU A 36 -9.86 -9.85 -6.41
CA GLU A 36 -11.12 -9.12 -6.35
C GLU A 36 -11.10 -8.04 -5.26
N THR A 37 -10.50 -8.37 -4.11
CA THR A 37 -10.31 -7.41 -3.00
C THR A 37 -9.37 -6.29 -3.41
N LEU A 38 -8.23 -6.64 -4.02
CA LEU A 38 -7.25 -5.65 -4.49
C LEU A 38 -7.86 -4.72 -5.54
N GLU A 39 -8.56 -5.28 -6.52
CA GLU A 39 -9.19 -4.52 -7.62
C GLU A 39 -10.25 -3.55 -7.09
N ALA A 40 -11.07 -3.97 -6.12
CA ALA A 40 -12.08 -3.12 -5.51
C ALA A 40 -11.45 -1.90 -4.83
N VAL A 41 -10.40 -2.10 -4.01
CA VAL A 41 -9.71 -1.00 -3.31
C VAL A 41 -9.05 -0.04 -4.30
N VAL A 42 -8.42 -0.55 -5.36
CA VAL A 42 -7.82 0.31 -6.41
C VAL A 42 -8.89 1.17 -7.08
N LYS A 43 -10.03 0.59 -7.47
CA LYS A 43 -11.12 1.34 -8.12
C LYS A 43 -11.69 2.42 -7.20
N GLU A 44 -11.87 2.12 -5.92
CA GLU A 44 -12.33 3.08 -4.93
C GLU A 44 -11.38 4.29 -4.84
N LYS A 45 -10.08 4.04 -4.65
CA LYS A 45 -9.09 5.12 -4.52
C LYS A 45 -8.91 5.94 -5.79
N LEU A 46 -9.02 5.31 -6.97
CA LEU A 46 -9.02 6.04 -8.24
C LEU A 46 -10.23 6.95 -8.39
N ALA A 47 -11.43 6.50 -7.97
CA ALA A 47 -12.63 7.33 -8.01
C ALA A 47 -12.50 8.57 -7.11
N VAL A 48 -11.92 8.42 -5.91
CA VAL A 48 -11.63 9.55 -5.01
C VAL A 48 -10.63 10.52 -5.63
N ALA A 49 -9.53 10.01 -6.20
CA ALA A 49 -8.49 10.85 -6.80
C ALA A 49 -8.99 11.64 -8.02
N HIS A 50 -9.91 11.09 -8.81
CA HIS A 50 -10.48 11.77 -9.98
C HIS A 50 -11.62 12.74 -9.64
N ALA A 51 -12.17 12.68 -8.43
CA ALA A 51 -13.20 13.61 -7.97
C ALA A 51 -12.63 14.91 -7.37
N GLN A 52 -11.30 15.01 -7.24
CA GLN A 52 -10.55 16.16 -6.75
C GLN A 52 -9.97 16.98 -7.90
#